data_AF-X1B8H8-F1
#
_entry.id   AF-X1B8H8-F1
#
_cell.length_a   1.000
_cell.length_b   1.000
_cell.length_c   1.000
_cell.angle_alpha   90.00
_cell.angle_beta   90.00
_cell.angle_gamma   90.00
#
_symmetry.space_group_name_H-M   'P 1'
#
loop_
_entity.id
_entity.type
_entity.pdbx_description
1 polymer ?
#
loop_
_entity_poly.entity_id
_entity_poly.type
_entity_poly.pdbx_seq_one_letter_code
_entity_poly.pdbx_strand_id
1 'polypeptide(L)'
;FNLHGSIRKKEKCPGGSKDENVFDIQQGVAIVLLIKKTDKRKNCKVYYSDIWGLREKKYKFLIENEVNTTRWQNLIPKSEHYLFIPRNEKLFENYQKYLKINEIFVNYSLSIQTHRDGFVIQTDKEVLKRRIKMFKDIKLDDELIRQTFNLQDTGSWELRNSRKRVMDEKNWQDYIVKILYRPFDIRWIFYHNEVVDRTRKNIMTHMSCKNIALLVSRQQSVLGFYHSFITDLVSESCVVSNKTREGNYHFPLYLYPGTDEETLLSRIKSEKREPNFRPLIFDNLCKCYKKNPKQ
;
A
#
# COMPACT_ATOMS: atom_id res chain seq x y z
N PHE A 1 7.67 28.28 8.72
CA PHE A 1 6.39 29.02 8.69
C PHE A 1 5.52 28.42 7.61
N ASN A 2 4.44 27.72 7.96
CA ASN A 2 3.60 27.00 7.00
C ASN A 2 2.46 27.90 6.50
N LEU A 3 2.37 28.08 5.18
CA LEU A 3 1.33 28.88 4.52
C LEU A 3 0.19 28.02 4.00
N HIS A 4 0.25 26.70 4.12
CA HIS A 4 -0.79 25.75 3.69
C HIS A 4 -1.23 25.96 2.23
N GLY A 5 -2.52 25.83 1.92
CA GLY A 5 -3.08 26.08 0.60
C GLY A 5 -2.94 24.91 -0.39
N SER A 6 -2.80 23.67 0.06
CA SER A 6 -2.71 22.53 -0.86
C SER A 6 -4.08 22.09 -1.39
N ILE A 7 -4.33 22.37 -2.68
CA ILE A 7 -5.50 21.87 -3.40
C ILE A 7 -5.45 20.34 -3.53
N ARG A 8 -4.26 19.76 -3.75
CA ARG A 8 -4.07 18.31 -3.90
C ARG A 8 -4.52 17.52 -2.68
N LYS A 9 -4.28 18.05 -1.48
CA LYS A 9 -4.74 17.47 -0.21
C LYS A 9 -6.17 17.86 0.15
N LYS A 10 -6.80 18.74 -0.64
CA LYS A 10 -8.09 19.37 -0.32
C LYS A 10 -8.05 20.02 1.08
N GLU A 11 -6.95 20.70 1.39
CA GLU A 11 -6.76 21.37 2.68
C GLU A 11 -7.85 22.43 2.89
N LYS A 12 -8.31 22.53 4.14
CA LYS A 12 -9.26 23.52 4.63
C LYS A 12 -8.73 24.06 5.95
N CYS A 13 -9.16 25.25 6.32
CA CYS A 13 -8.86 25.77 7.65
C CYS A 13 -9.36 24.80 8.74
N PRO A 14 -8.82 24.83 9.96
CA PRO A 14 -9.29 24.00 11.08
C PRO A 14 -10.81 24.11 11.35
N GLY A 15 -11.44 25.23 11.01
CA GLY A 15 -12.90 25.44 11.10
C GLY A 15 -13.70 25.06 9.84
N GLY A 16 -13.08 24.41 8.84
CA GLY A 16 -13.72 23.97 7.60
C GLY A 16 -13.89 25.04 6.51
N SER A 17 -13.51 26.29 6.78
CA SER A 17 -13.51 27.37 5.78
C SER A 17 -12.45 27.16 4.70
N LYS A 18 -12.57 27.92 3.61
CA LYS A 18 -11.61 27.89 2.50
C LYS A 18 -10.21 28.32 2.97
N ASP A 19 -9.20 27.57 2.53
CA ASP A 19 -7.79 27.91 2.68
C ASP A 19 -7.18 28.06 1.28
N GLU A 20 -6.55 29.20 1.00
CA GLU A 20 -6.06 29.52 -0.34
C GLU A 20 -4.54 29.51 -0.41
N ASN A 21 -4.02 29.06 -1.54
CA ASN A 21 -2.59 29.12 -1.80
C ASN A 21 -2.12 30.56 -2.04
N VAL A 22 -0.90 30.87 -1.61
CA VAL A 22 -0.25 32.18 -1.85
C VAL A 22 0.29 32.33 -3.28
N PHE A 23 0.29 31.26 -4.08
CA PHE A 23 0.62 31.27 -5.50
C PHE A 23 -0.50 30.56 -6.29
N ASP A 24 -0.52 30.72 -7.61
CA ASP A 24 -1.46 30.02 -8.50
C ASP A 24 -1.00 28.59 -8.80
N ILE A 25 -0.74 27.81 -7.74
CA ILE A 25 -0.31 26.41 -7.79
C ILE A 25 -1.16 25.53 -6.87
N GLN A 26 -1.12 24.21 -7.11
CA GLN A 26 -1.91 23.24 -6.35
C GLN A 26 -1.22 22.71 -5.08
N GLN A 27 0.10 22.87 -4.99
CA GLN A 27 0.92 22.36 -3.88
C GLN A 27 1.01 23.40 -2.77
N GLY A 28 0.82 22.99 -1.52
CA GLY A 28 0.92 23.91 -0.38
C GLY A 28 2.33 24.49 -0.22
N VAL A 29 2.41 25.67 0.40
CA VAL A 29 3.64 26.48 0.47
C VAL A 29 4.09 26.64 1.92
N ALA A 30 5.40 26.69 2.15
CA ALA A 30 5.97 27.06 3.44
C ALA A 30 7.25 27.90 3.23
N ILE A 31 7.49 28.83 4.14
CA ILE A 31 8.75 29.56 4.26
C ILE A 31 9.62 28.83 5.28
N VAL A 32 10.83 28.45 4.89
CA VAL A 32 11.77 27.70 5.74
C VAL A 32 13.07 28.48 5.84
N LEU A 33 13.46 28.80 7.07
CA LEU A 33 14.74 29.45 7.37
C LEU A 33 15.66 28.44 8.04
N LEU A 34 16.78 28.13 7.38
CA LEU A 34 17.76 27.15 7.86
C LEU A 34 19.04 27.88 8.27
N ILE A 35 19.30 27.92 9.58
CA ILE A 35 20.44 28.66 10.13
C ILE A 35 21.52 27.66 10.55
N LYS A 36 22.63 27.63 9.80
CA LYS A 36 23.82 26.86 10.16
C LYS A 36 24.79 27.76 10.93
N LYS A 37 25.11 27.39 12.17
CA LYS A 37 26.14 28.04 12.98
C LYS A 37 27.45 27.28 12.85
N THR A 38 28.58 27.98 12.85
CA THR A 38 29.93 27.41 12.76
C THR A 38 30.34 26.69 14.05
N ASP A 39 29.79 27.12 15.18
CA ASP A 39 30.05 26.50 16.49
C ASP A 39 29.19 25.25 16.70
N LYS A 40 29.85 24.10 16.87
CA LYS A 40 29.22 22.76 16.92
C LYS A 40 28.51 22.45 18.25
N ARG A 41 28.57 23.34 19.25
CA ARG A 41 28.25 23.02 20.65
C ARG A 41 26.79 23.25 21.08
N LYS A 42 25.84 23.51 20.18
CA LYS A 42 24.45 23.79 20.58
C LYS A 42 23.44 22.83 19.96
N ASN A 43 22.51 22.37 20.81
CA ASN A 43 21.32 21.64 20.40
C ASN A 43 20.56 22.45 19.35
N CYS A 44 20.19 21.79 18.24
CA CYS A 44 19.36 22.37 17.21
C CYS A 44 17.97 22.67 17.79
N LYS A 45 17.42 23.85 17.47
CA LYS A 45 16.06 24.24 17.85
C LYS A 45 15.22 24.35 16.60
N VAL A 46 14.01 23.82 16.66
CA VAL A 46 13.05 23.87 15.55
C VAL A 46 11.85 24.67 15.98
N TYR A 47 11.53 25.70 15.19
CA TYR A 47 10.42 26.59 15.46
C TYR A 47 9.39 26.48 14.35
N TYR A 48 8.13 26.40 14.74
CA TYR A 48 7.00 26.28 13.84
C TYR A 48 5.99 27.37 14.09
N SER A 49 5.37 27.83 13.03
CA SER A 49 4.20 28.68 13.05
C SER A 49 3.50 28.50 11.72
N ASP A 50 2.21 28.77 11.68
CA ASP A 50 1.39 28.61 10.50
C ASP A 50 0.29 29.66 10.40
N ILE A 51 -0.24 29.81 9.19
CA ILE A 51 -1.38 30.69 8.92
C ILE A 51 -2.34 30.05 7.93
N TRP A 52 -3.61 30.07 8.31
CA TRP A 52 -4.73 29.57 7.52
C TRP A 52 -5.61 30.72 7.03
N GLY A 53 -6.26 30.51 5.89
CA GLY A 53 -7.30 31.38 5.34
C GLY A 53 -7.04 31.81 3.91
N LEU A 54 -7.68 32.91 3.53
CA LEU A 54 -7.61 33.47 2.17
C LEU A 54 -6.23 34.05 1.87
N ARG A 55 -5.91 34.14 0.58
CA ARG A 55 -4.61 34.61 0.08
C ARG A 55 -4.27 36.00 0.61
N GLU A 56 -5.23 36.93 0.56
CA GLU A 56 -5.06 38.31 1.02
C GLU A 56 -4.70 38.40 2.51
N LYS A 57 -5.35 37.58 3.35
CA LYS A 57 -5.03 37.52 4.79
C LYS A 57 -3.61 37.03 5.03
N LYS A 58 -3.14 36.07 4.23
CA LYS A 58 -1.77 35.56 4.31
C LYS A 58 -0.76 36.62 3.90
N TYR A 59 -1.00 37.35 2.80
CA TYR A 59 -0.13 38.44 2.38
C TYR A 59 -0.08 39.57 3.41
N LYS A 60 -1.24 40.00 3.95
CA LYS A 60 -1.29 41.02 4.99
C LYS A 60 -0.43 40.63 6.20
N PHE A 61 -0.58 39.39 6.68
CA PHE A 61 0.26 38.89 7.77
C PHE A 61 1.76 38.92 7.42
N LEU A 62 2.14 38.49 6.23
CA LEU A 62 3.54 38.45 5.79
C LEU A 62 4.17 39.83 5.60
N ILE A 63 3.38 40.86 5.27
CA ILE A 63 3.84 42.25 5.18
C ILE A 63 3.99 42.87 6.57
N GLU A 64 3.06 42.57 7.48
CA GLU A 64 2.99 43.18 8.81
C GLU A 64 3.89 42.49 9.87
N ASN A 65 4.46 41.31 9.57
CA ASN A 65 5.22 40.52 10.53
C ASN A 65 6.59 40.11 10.02
N GLU A 66 7.55 40.13 10.94
CA GLU A 66 8.91 39.62 10.75
C GLU A 66 9.15 38.35 11.57
N VAL A 67 10.36 37.79 11.46
CA VAL A 67 10.78 36.63 12.25
C VAL A 67 10.65 36.91 13.75
N ASN A 68 10.98 38.12 14.21
CA ASN A 68 10.96 38.46 15.63
C ASN A 68 9.55 38.75 16.18
N THR A 69 8.61 39.17 15.32
CA THR A 69 7.22 39.47 15.73
C THR A 69 6.30 38.26 15.57
N THR A 70 6.70 37.28 14.77
CA THR A 70 5.96 36.03 14.58
C THR A 70 5.92 35.20 15.86
N ARG A 71 4.74 34.72 16.24
CA ARG A 71 4.58 33.78 17.36
C ARG A 71 5.01 32.38 16.94
N TRP A 72 6.17 31.96 17.43
CA TRP A 72 6.73 30.65 17.18
C TRP A 72 6.40 29.65 18.28
N GLN A 73 5.91 28.49 17.89
CA GLN A 73 5.88 27.30 18.73
C GLN A 73 7.22 26.56 18.63
N ASN A 74 7.83 26.26 19.77
CA ASN A 74 8.99 25.37 19.82
C ASN A 74 8.54 23.93 19.54
N LEU A 75 9.22 23.26 18.61
CA LEU A 75 9.03 21.85 18.32
C LEU A 75 10.23 21.04 18.82
N ILE A 76 9.95 19.81 19.25
CA ILE A 76 10.96 18.81 19.58
C ILE A 76 10.76 17.65 18.59
N PRO A 77 11.32 17.72 17.37
CA PRO A 77 11.20 16.64 16.41
C PRO A 77 11.85 15.37 16.94
N LYS A 78 11.11 14.27 16.94
CA LYS A 78 11.57 12.97 17.43
C LYS A 78 11.79 12.00 16.26
N SER A 79 12.73 11.09 16.44
CA SER A 79 12.90 9.90 15.59
C SER A 79 11.58 9.10 15.54
N GLU A 80 11.23 8.40 14.46
CA GLU A 80 11.99 8.13 13.22
C GLU A 80 11.79 9.19 12.12
N HIS A 81 10.75 10.01 12.22
CA HIS A 81 10.30 10.84 11.10
C HIS A 81 10.71 12.31 11.19
N TYR A 82 11.14 12.79 12.36
CA TYR A 82 11.53 14.19 12.61
C TYR A 82 10.53 15.20 12.03
N LEU A 83 9.25 15.01 12.30
CA LEU A 83 8.19 15.83 11.72
C LEU A 83 8.28 17.28 12.21
N PHE A 84 8.25 18.23 11.27
CA PHE A 84 8.25 19.67 11.54
C PHE A 84 6.83 20.25 11.56
N ILE A 85 5.91 19.53 12.19
CA ILE A 85 4.53 19.97 12.42
C ILE A 85 4.14 19.68 13.88
N PRO A 86 3.27 20.49 14.49
CA PRO A 86 2.70 20.19 15.79
C PRO A 86 1.92 18.87 15.75
N ARG A 87 2.05 18.07 16.81
CA ARG A 87 1.34 16.80 16.95
C ARG A 87 0.72 16.70 18.34
N ASN A 88 -0.49 16.15 18.40
CA ASN A 88 -1.06 15.69 19.66
C ASN A 88 -0.38 14.36 20.04
N GLU A 89 0.57 14.41 20.97
CA GLU A 89 1.31 13.24 21.44
C GLU A 89 0.78 12.66 22.76
N LYS A 90 -0.40 13.09 23.24
CA LYS A 90 -0.94 12.67 24.56
C LYS A 90 -0.97 11.15 24.77
N LEU A 91 -1.27 10.40 23.72
CA LEU A 91 -1.34 8.92 23.76
C LEU A 91 -0.14 8.26 23.07
N PHE A 92 0.84 9.03 22.60
CA PHE A 92 1.94 8.50 21.78
C PHE A 92 2.82 7.55 22.58
N GLU A 93 3.17 7.88 23.82
CA GLU A 93 3.97 7.00 24.69
C GLU A 93 3.24 5.69 24.99
N ASN A 94 1.92 5.73 25.19
CA ASN A 94 1.14 4.51 25.38
C ASN A 94 1.04 3.68 24.09
N TYR A 95 0.86 4.33 22.94
CA TYR A 95 0.84 3.68 21.63
C TYR A 95 2.16 2.95 21.32
N GLN A 96 3.30 3.54 21.67
CA GLN A 96 4.62 2.94 21.45
C GLN A 96 4.88 1.67 22.29
N LYS A 97 4.03 1.36 23.27
CA LYS A 97 4.12 0.10 24.05
C LYS A 97 3.58 -1.10 23.28
N TYR A 98 2.76 -0.89 22.24
CA TYR A 98 2.22 -1.98 21.43
C TYR A 98 3.22 -2.43 20.37
N LEU A 99 3.20 -3.72 20.06
CA LEU A 99 4.06 -4.30 19.02
C LEU A 99 3.68 -3.77 17.64
N LYS A 100 4.69 -3.45 16.82
CA LYS A 100 4.45 -3.09 15.42
C LYS A 100 4.01 -4.34 14.64
N ILE A 101 3.12 -4.19 13.67
CA ILE A 101 2.61 -5.35 12.90
C ILE A 101 3.72 -6.12 12.16
N ASN A 102 4.76 -5.43 11.70
CA ASN A 102 5.95 -6.01 11.07
C ASN A 102 6.94 -6.64 12.06
N GLU A 103 6.71 -6.50 13.36
CA GLU A 103 7.41 -7.22 14.41
C GLU A 103 6.61 -8.45 14.85
N ILE A 104 5.31 -8.52 14.53
CA ILE A 104 4.46 -9.68 14.81
C ILE A 104 4.74 -10.82 13.82
N PHE A 105 4.66 -10.51 12.51
CA PHE A 105 4.82 -11.49 11.45
C PHE A 105 6.27 -11.55 10.94
N VAL A 106 6.69 -12.74 10.48
CA VAL A 106 8.03 -12.94 9.88
C VAL A 106 8.01 -12.56 8.40
N ASN A 107 7.07 -13.13 7.64
CA ASN A 107 6.95 -12.95 6.20
C ASN A 107 5.64 -12.24 5.84
N TYR A 108 5.74 -11.17 5.08
CA TYR A 108 4.57 -10.45 4.56
C TYR A 108 5.02 -9.61 3.36
N SER A 109 4.08 -9.19 2.52
CA SER A 109 4.40 -8.28 1.41
C SER A 109 3.17 -7.49 0.99
N LEU A 110 3.35 -6.54 0.07
CA LEU A 110 2.22 -5.95 -0.63
C LEU A 110 1.46 -7.04 -1.40
N SER A 111 0.17 -6.82 -1.59
CA SER A 111 -0.70 -7.69 -2.39
C SER A 111 -0.45 -7.59 -3.89
N ILE A 112 -1.17 -8.42 -4.65
CA ILE A 112 -1.04 -8.56 -6.11
C ILE A 112 -1.29 -7.21 -6.80
N GLN A 113 -0.43 -6.85 -7.73
CA GLN A 113 -0.61 -5.67 -8.60
C GLN A 113 -0.60 -6.12 -10.06
N THR A 114 -1.66 -5.82 -10.80
CA THR A 114 -1.74 -6.27 -12.20
C THR A 114 -1.40 -5.17 -13.19
N HIS A 115 -1.72 -3.90 -12.88
CA HIS A 115 -1.71 -2.75 -13.81
C HIS A 115 -2.62 -2.91 -15.04
N ARG A 116 -3.40 -3.99 -15.11
CA ARG A 116 -4.33 -4.32 -16.21
C ARG A 116 -5.51 -5.14 -15.69
N ASP A 117 -6.07 -4.72 -14.55
CA ASP A 117 -7.18 -5.40 -13.86
C ASP A 117 -8.33 -5.70 -14.82
N GLY A 118 -8.64 -4.71 -15.67
CA GLY A 118 -9.69 -4.80 -16.67
C GLY A 118 -9.49 -5.93 -17.67
N PHE A 119 -8.28 -6.46 -17.85
CA PHE A 119 -7.97 -7.61 -18.71
C PHE A 119 -7.93 -8.92 -17.89
N VAL A 120 -7.14 -8.96 -16.80
CA VAL A 120 -6.81 -10.20 -16.09
C VAL A 120 -7.76 -10.56 -14.93
N ILE A 121 -8.64 -9.67 -14.49
CA ILE A 121 -9.59 -9.90 -13.39
C ILE A 121 -11.03 -9.75 -13.90
N GLN A 122 -11.90 -10.73 -13.64
CA GLN A 122 -13.32 -10.69 -14.00
C GLN A 122 -14.20 -11.35 -12.93
N THR A 123 -15.44 -10.88 -12.80
CA THR A 123 -16.45 -11.49 -11.91
C THR A 123 -16.84 -12.90 -12.39
N ASP A 124 -16.93 -13.10 -13.70
CA ASP A 124 -17.28 -14.37 -14.32
C ASP A 124 -16.03 -15.13 -14.81
N LYS A 125 -15.92 -16.40 -14.41
CA LYS A 125 -14.80 -17.30 -14.76
C LYS A 125 -14.71 -17.58 -16.25
N GLU A 126 -15.83 -17.79 -16.92
CA GLU A 126 -15.92 -18.11 -18.34
C GLU A 126 -15.64 -16.88 -19.21
N VAL A 127 -16.03 -15.68 -18.76
CA VAL A 127 -15.58 -14.42 -19.39
C VAL A 127 -14.06 -14.32 -19.35
N LEU A 128 -13.44 -14.54 -18.19
CA LEU A 128 -11.98 -14.52 -18.08
C LEU A 128 -11.33 -15.58 -18.99
N LYS A 129 -11.83 -16.82 -18.99
CA LYS A 129 -11.31 -17.88 -19.86
C LYS A 129 -11.37 -17.51 -21.34
N ARG A 130 -12.49 -16.93 -21.81
CA ARG A 130 -12.62 -16.49 -23.20
C ARG A 130 -11.59 -15.42 -23.56
N ARG A 131 -11.36 -14.46 -22.67
CA ARG A 131 -10.33 -13.42 -22.87
C ARG A 131 -8.93 -13.99 -22.97
N ILE A 132 -8.58 -14.92 -22.08
CA ILE A 132 -7.25 -15.57 -22.14
C ILE A 132 -7.13 -16.47 -23.37
N LYS A 133 -8.20 -17.14 -23.82
CA LYS A 133 -8.21 -17.86 -25.10
C LYS A 133 -7.95 -16.94 -26.28
N MET A 134 -8.61 -15.78 -26.36
CA MET A 134 -8.31 -14.77 -27.39
C MET A 134 -6.87 -14.26 -27.27
N PHE A 135 -6.39 -14.04 -26.05
CA PHE A 135 -5.01 -13.62 -25.80
C PHE A 135 -3.97 -14.68 -26.22
N LYS A 136 -4.35 -15.96 -26.26
CA LYS A 136 -3.52 -17.07 -26.73
C LYS A 136 -3.70 -17.40 -28.21
N ASP A 137 -4.69 -16.82 -28.89
CA ASP A 137 -4.97 -17.19 -30.27
C ASP A 137 -3.96 -16.55 -31.22
N ILE A 138 -3.14 -17.38 -31.85
CA ILE A 138 -2.10 -16.99 -32.81
C ILE A 138 -2.68 -16.39 -34.10
N LYS A 139 -3.96 -16.65 -34.38
CA LYS A 139 -4.65 -16.09 -35.55
C LYS A 139 -5.05 -14.62 -35.34
N LEU A 140 -5.09 -14.16 -34.09
CA LEU A 140 -5.38 -12.76 -33.75
C LEU A 140 -4.07 -11.98 -33.71
N ASP A 141 -4.03 -10.88 -34.45
CA ASP A 141 -2.86 -10.00 -34.43
C ASP A 141 -2.76 -9.24 -33.10
N ASP A 142 -1.54 -8.79 -32.80
CA ASP A 142 -1.22 -8.12 -31.54
C ASP A 142 -1.97 -6.78 -31.38
N GLU A 143 -2.27 -6.08 -32.47
CA GLU A 143 -2.91 -4.76 -32.46
C GLU A 143 -4.41 -4.87 -32.17
N LEU A 144 -5.09 -5.85 -32.76
CA LEU A 144 -6.48 -6.17 -32.44
C LEU A 144 -6.64 -6.50 -30.94
N ILE A 145 -5.70 -7.26 -30.38
CA ILE A 145 -5.71 -7.63 -28.96
C ILE A 145 -5.43 -6.41 -28.08
N ARG A 146 -4.50 -5.56 -28.52
CA ARG A 146 -4.18 -4.29 -27.87
C ARG A 146 -5.41 -3.42 -27.73
N GLN A 147 -6.15 -3.23 -28.82
CA GLN A 147 -7.36 -2.41 -28.88
C GLN A 147 -8.50 -3.05 -28.08
N THR A 148 -8.72 -4.36 -28.22
CA THR A 148 -9.81 -5.08 -27.56
C THR A 148 -9.72 -5.00 -26.03
N PHE A 149 -8.50 -5.10 -25.48
CA PHE A 149 -8.29 -5.13 -24.03
C PHE A 149 -7.66 -3.85 -23.47
N ASN A 150 -7.50 -2.81 -24.30
CA ASN A 150 -6.86 -1.54 -23.96
C ASN A 150 -5.50 -1.75 -23.24
N LEU A 151 -4.63 -2.56 -23.85
CA LEU A 151 -3.34 -2.93 -23.27
C LEU A 151 -2.24 -2.01 -23.79
N GLN A 152 -1.44 -1.44 -22.90
CA GLN A 152 -0.32 -0.58 -23.27
C GLN A 152 0.99 -1.20 -22.80
N ASP A 153 2.01 -1.09 -23.65
CA ASP A 153 3.35 -1.51 -23.28
C ASP A 153 3.92 -0.53 -22.25
N THR A 154 4.76 -1.05 -21.37
CA THR A 154 5.46 -0.29 -20.33
C THR A 154 6.95 -0.62 -20.41
N GLY A 155 7.78 0.13 -19.67
CA GLY A 155 9.22 -0.17 -19.61
C GLY A 155 9.56 -1.58 -19.10
N SER A 156 8.63 -2.25 -18.41
CA SER A 156 8.79 -3.61 -17.87
C SER A 156 7.93 -4.66 -18.55
N TRP A 157 7.04 -4.30 -19.48
CA TRP A 157 6.07 -5.22 -20.06
C TRP A 157 5.75 -4.90 -21.52
N GLU A 158 5.85 -5.91 -22.37
CA GLU A 158 5.51 -5.81 -23.80
C GLU A 158 4.47 -6.87 -24.16
N LEU A 159 3.37 -6.44 -24.78
CA LEU A 159 2.25 -7.29 -25.15
C LEU A 159 2.66 -8.48 -26.00
N ARG A 160 3.48 -8.25 -27.03
CA ARG A 160 3.91 -9.29 -27.97
C ARG A 160 4.68 -10.41 -27.28
N ASN A 161 5.63 -10.05 -26.41
CA ASN A 161 6.45 -11.02 -25.69
C ASN A 161 5.63 -11.76 -24.62
N SER A 162 4.76 -11.05 -23.92
CA SER A 162 3.81 -11.63 -22.96
C SER A 162 2.89 -12.65 -23.64
N ARG A 163 2.29 -12.30 -24.79
CA ARG A 163 1.45 -13.19 -25.60
C ARG A 163 2.20 -14.45 -25.98
N LYS A 164 3.41 -14.33 -26.53
CA LYS A 164 4.25 -15.49 -26.89
C LYS A 164 4.43 -16.46 -25.72
N ARG A 165 4.84 -15.96 -24.57
CA ARG A 165 5.07 -16.81 -23.38
C ARG A 165 3.77 -17.40 -22.83
N VAL A 166 2.66 -16.66 -22.88
CA VAL A 166 1.34 -17.21 -22.50
C VAL A 166 0.84 -18.23 -23.51
N MET A 167 1.14 -18.13 -24.80
CA MET A 167 0.76 -19.13 -25.81
C MET A 167 1.38 -20.50 -25.52
N ASP A 168 2.65 -20.53 -25.13
CA ASP A 168 3.42 -21.74 -24.82
C ASP A 168 2.92 -22.47 -23.56
N GLU A 169 2.18 -21.78 -22.69
CA GLU A 169 1.64 -22.35 -21.45
C GLU A 169 0.45 -23.28 -21.70
N LYS A 170 0.69 -24.59 -21.70
CA LYS A 170 -0.34 -25.63 -21.95
C LYS A 170 -1.38 -25.66 -20.84
N ASN A 171 -0.97 -25.47 -19.59
CA ASN A 171 -1.83 -25.60 -18.42
C ASN A 171 -2.31 -24.23 -17.92
N TRP A 172 -2.52 -23.27 -18.83
CA TRP A 172 -2.89 -21.89 -18.48
C TRP A 172 -4.16 -21.79 -17.61
N GLN A 173 -5.07 -22.75 -17.71
CA GLN A 173 -6.30 -22.76 -16.90
C GLN A 173 -6.01 -22.90 -15.40
N ASP A 174 -4.87 -23.50 -15.06
CA ASP A 174 -4.39 -23.66 -13.68
C ASP A 174 -3.94 -22.33 -13.07
N TYR A 175 -3.82 -21.27 -13.86
CA TYR A 175 -3.55 -19.94 -13.31
C TYR A 175 -4.84 -19.16 -13.01
N ILE A 176 -6.02 -19.74 -13.26
CA ILE A 176 -7.32 -19.10 -12.95
C ILE A 176 -7.74 -19.44 -11.52
N VAL A 177 -7.58 -18.47 -10.62
CA VAL A 177 -7.89 -18.61 -9.20
C VAL A 177 -8.83 -17.50 -8.73
N LYS A 178 -9.45 -17.69 -7.57
CA LYS A 178 -10.23 -16.63 -6.91
C LYS A 178 -9.29 -15.62 -6.26
N ILE A 179 -9.62 -14.34 -6.38
CA ILE A 179 -8.92 -13.22 -5.75
C ILE A 179 -9.93 -12.37 -4.98
N LEU A 180 -9.56 -11.91 -3.79
CA LEU A 180 -10.27 -10.83 -3.13
C LEU A 180 -9.90 -9.52 -3.83
N TYR A 181 -10.83 -8.98 -4.62
CA TYR A 181 -10.62 -7.75 -5.37
C TYR A 181 -10.85 -6.53 -4.49
N ARG A 182 -11.98 -6.48 -3.80
CA ARG A 182 -12.35 -5.47 -2.80
C ARG A 182 -13.02 -6.17 -1.61
N PRO A 183 -13.28 -5.49 -0.47
CA PRO A 183 -13.93 -6.12 0.67
C PRO A 183 -15.27 -6.70 0.21
N PHE A 184 -15.45 -8.00 0.43
CA PHE A 184 -16.63 -8.77 0.01
C PHE A 184 -16.85 -8.91 -1.52
N ASP A 185 -15.92 -8.43 -2.36
CA ASP A 185 -15.94 -8.58 -3.82
C ASP A 185 -14.88 -9.59 -4.25
N ILE A 186 -15.32 -10.84 -4.44
CA ILE A 186 -14.48 -11.96 -4.88
C ILE A 186 -14.63 -12.11 -6.39
N ARG A 187 -13.49 -12.13 -7.09
CA ARG A 187 -13.42 -12.25 -8.54
C ARG A 187 -12.50 -13.39 -8.96
N TRP A 188 -12.43 -13.67 -10.24
CA TRP A 188 -11.46 -14.57 -10.85
C TRP A 188 -10.31 -13.75 -11.44
N ILE A 189 -9.07 -14.22 -11.22
CA ILE A 189 -7.86 -13.65 -11.82
C ILE A 189 -7.15 -14.71 -12.65
N PHE A 190 -6.57 -14.31 -13.79
CA PHE A 190 -5.55 -15.10 -14.46
C PHE A 190 -4.18 -14.72 -13.89
N TYR A 191 -3.77 -15.43 -12.85
CA TYR A 191 -2.59 -15.13 -12.04
C TYR A 191 -1.31 -15.68 -12.71
N HIS A 192 -0.89 -15.05 -13.81
CA HIS A 192 0.28 -15.49 -14.57
C HIS A 192 1.34 -14.39 -14.62
N ASN A 193 2.62 -14.75 -14.44
CA ASN A 193 3.76 -13.81 -14.39
C ASN A 193 3.84 -12.88 -15.61
N GLU A 194 3.38 -13.38 -16.76
CA GLU A 194 3.42 -12.63 -18.00
C GLU A 194 2.41 -11.51 -18.10
N VAL A 195 1.37 -11.48 -17.27
CA VAL A 195 0.31 -10.47 -17.36
C VAL A 195 0.02 -9.79 -16.03
N VAL A 196 0.49 -10.36 -14.91
CA VAL A 196 0.46 -9.75 -13.59
C VAL A 196 1.82 -9.15 -13.27
N ASP A 197 1.88 -7.81 -13.18
CA ASP A 197 3.14 -7.08 -12.96
C ASP A 197 3.85 -7.46 -11.64
N ARG A 198 3.11 -7.53 -10.54
CA ARG A 198 3.65 -7.96 -9.23
C ARG A 198 2.79 -9.07 -8.66
N THR A 199 3.24 -10.29 -8.90
CA THR A 199 2.57 -11.51 -8.45
C THR A 199 2.69 -11.69 -6.93
N ARG A 200 3.86 -11.37 -6.36
CA ARG A 200 4.14 -11.56 -4.92
C ARG A 200 4.05 -13.04 -4.52
N LYS A 201 4.50 -13.92 -5.42
CA LYS A 201 4.47 -15.38 -5.22
C LYS A 201 5.08 -15.80 -3.89
N ASN A 202 6.18 -15.17 -3.47
CA ASN A 202 6.84 -15.40 -2.18
C ASN A 202 5.90 -15.29 -0.95
N ILE A 203 4.73 -14.67 -1.07
CA ILE A 203 3.69 -14.63 -0.05
C ILE A 203 2.40 -15.31 -0.52
N MET A 204 1.98 -15.07 -1.76
CA MET A 204 0.69 -15.54 -2.27
C MET A 204 0.63 -17.08 -2.41
N THR A 205 1.76 -17.77 -2.59
CA THR A 205 1.80 -19.24 -2.62
C THR A 205 1.35 -19.86 -1.30
N HIS A 206 1.53 -19.17 -0.16
CA HIS A 206 1.03 -19.64 1.12
C HIS A 206 -0.51 -19.58 1.21
N MET A 207 -1.18 -18.90 0.28
CA MET A 207 -2.65 -18.84 0.18
C MET A 207 -3.22 -19.85 -0.81
N SER A 208 -2.38 -20.65 -1.48
CA SER A 208 -2.82 -21.77 -2.30
C SER A 208 -3.36 -22.95 -1.48
N CYS A 209 -2.99 -23.01 -0.20
CA CYS A 209 -3.51 -23.97 0.77
C CYS A 209 -4.46 -23.30 1.75
N LYS A 210 -5.16 -24.10 2.56
CA LYS A 210 -6.05 -23.59 3.60
C LYS A 210 -5.27 -22.69 4.56
N ASN A 211 -5.48 -21.39 4.43
CA ASN A 211 -4.80 -20.38 5.19
C ASN A 211 -5.73 -19.19 5.38
N ILE A 212 -5.43 -18.35 6.37
CA ILE A 212 -6.10 -17.07 6.55
C ILE A 212 -5.03 -16.00 6.65
N ALA A 213 -5.38 -14.77 6.32
CA ALA A 213 -4.44 -13.67 6.34
C ALA A 213 -5.09 -12.39 6.83
N LEU A 214 -4.27 -11.62 7.53
CA LEU A 214 -4.60 -10.25 7.88
C LEU A 214 -4.15 -9.33 6.73
N LEU A 215 -5.07 -8.48 6.32
CA LEU A 215 -4.86 -7.44 5.32
C LEU A 215 -4.80 -6.09 6.03
N VAL A 216 -3.70 -5.34 5.89
CA VAL A 216 -3.60 -3.98 6.44
C VAL A 216 -2.82 -3.02 5.56
N SER A 217 -3.09 -1.73 5.65
CA SER A 217 -2.23 -0.69 5.08
C SER A 217 -1.19 -0.23 6.12
N ARG A 218 0.08 -0.20 5.73
CA ARG A 218 1.18 0.28 6.60
C ARG A 218 1.37 1.80 6.59
N GLN A 219 0.81 2.46 5.58
CA GLN A 219 0.75 3.92 5.48
C GLN A 219 -0.70 4.33 5.31
N GLN A 220 -1.08 5.43 5.96
CA GLN A 220 -2.37 6.09 5.79
C GLN A 220 -2.16 7.49 5.23
N SER A 221 -2.97 7.84 4.24
CA SER A 221 -3.06 9.16 3.60
C SER A 221 -4.33 9.90 4.00
N VAL A 222 -5.32 9.19 4.55
CA VAL A 222 -6.56 9.73 5.11
C VAL A 222 -6.61 9.46 6.61
N LEU A 223 -7.21 10.38 7.37
CA LEU A 223 -7.39 10.24 8.80
C LEU A 223 -8.51 9.21 9.10
N GLY A 224 -8.23 8.28 10.01
CA GLY A 224 -9.19 7.30 10.54
C GLY A 224 -8.75 5.85 10.34
N PHE A 225 -9.46 4.92 10.97
CA PHE A 225 -9.11 3.50 10.92
C PHE A 225 -10.13 2.71 10.10
N TYR A 226 -9.77 2.42 8.84
CA TYR A 226 -10.65 1.72 7.89
C TYR A 226 -9.93 0.59 7.13
N HIS A 227 -8.64 0.39 7.39
CA HIS A 227 -7.74 -0.32 6.48
C HIS A 227 -7.31 -1.68 7.02
N SER A 228 -8.25 -2.45 7.55
CA SER A 228 -7.99 -3.81 8.04
C SER A 228 -9.07 -4.78 7.55
N PHE A 229 -8.67 -5.95 7.07
CA PHE A 229 -9.59 -7.00 6.65
C PHE A 229 -8.96 -8.39 6.86
N ILE A 230 -9.77 -9.46 6.86
CA ILE A 230 -9.26 -10.84 6.89
C ILE A 230 -9.70 -11.58 5.63
N THR A 231 -8.85 -12.46 5.11
CA THR A 231 -9.14 -13.22 3.89
C THR A 231 -8.53 -14.61 3.96
N ASP A 232 -9.17 -15.59 3.33
CA ASP A 232 -8.63 -16.91 3.02
C ASP A 232 -8.13 -17.02 1.56
N LEU A 233 -8.22 -15.92 0.80
CA LEU A 233 -7.79 -15.81 -0.60
C LEU A 233 -6.51 -14.98 -0.75
N VAL A 234 -5.86 -15.12 -1.91
CA VAL A 234 -4.96 -14.07 -2.42
C VAL A 234 -5.75 -12.76 -2.60
N SER A 235 -5.08 -11.61 -2.49
CA SER A 235 -5.75 -10.31 -2.59
C SER A 235 -5.06 -9.36 -3.55
N GLU A 236 -5.83 -8.42 -4.07
CA GLU A 236 -5.34 -7.28 -4.84
C GLU A 236 -4.79 -6.17 -3.90
N SER A 237 -3.92 -5.32 -4.43
CA SER A 237 -3.24 -4.26 -3.70
C SER A 237 -4.12 -3.11 -3.21
N CYS A 238 -5.35 -2.98 -3.70
CA CYS A 238 -6.31 -1.95 -3.30
C CYS A 238 -7.52 -2.49 -2.55
N VAL A 239 -7.44 -3.67 -1.90
CA VAL A 239 -8.57 -4.23 -1.14
C VAL A 239 -8.99 -3.29 0.00
N VAL A 240 -8.09 -2.96 0.91
CA VAL A 240 -8.45 -2.18 2.11
C VAL A 240 -8.35 -0.66 1.90
N SER A 241 -7.82 -0.22 0.76
CA SER A 241 -7.80 1.19 0.36
C SER A 241 -7.59 1.36 -1.14
N ASN A 242 -8.23 2.39 -1.71
CA ASN A 242 -8.02 2.82 -3.10
C ASN A 242 -7.08 4.04 -3.21
N LYS A 243 -6.42 4.45 -2.12
CA LYS A 243 -5.50 5.60 -2.14
C LYS A 243 -4.10 5.16 -2.56
N THR A 244 -3.47 5.95 -3.43
CA THR A 244 -2.16 5.67 -4.06
C THR A 244 -1.02 5.37 -3.07
N ARG A 245 -1.18 5.73 -1.78
CA ARG A 245 -0.16 5.54 -0.73
C ARG A 245 -0.56 4.53 0.35
N GLU A 246 -1.70 3.86 0.19
CA GLU A 246 -2.29 3.00 1.21
C GLU A 246 -2.35 1.55 0.73
N GLY A 247 -1.27 1.05 0.13
CA GLY A 247 -1.21 -0.30 -0.42
C GLY A 247 -1.56 -1.37 0.62
N ASN A 248 -2.33 -2.36 0.19
CA ASN A 248 -2.75 -3.51 0.98
C ASN A 248 -1.57 -4.48 1.18
N TYR A 249 -1.14 -4.67 2.43
CA TYR A 249 -0.17 -5.68 2.81
C TYR A 249 -0.88 -6.95 3.28
N HIS A 250 -0.35 -8.08 2.84
CA HIS A 250 -0.86 -9.42 3.10
C HIS A 250 0.03 -10.15 4.10
N PHE A 251 -0.55 -10.52 5.23
CA PHE A 251 0.10 -11.20 6.34
C PHE A 251 -0.55 -12.58 6.52
N PRO A 252 -0.06 -13.63 5.83
CA PRO A 252 -0.60 -14.98 5.98
C PRO A 252 -0.35 -15.50 7.40
N LEU A 253 -1.28 -16.26 7.96
CA LEU A 253 -1.16 -16.82 9.30
C LEU A 253 -0.12 -17.95 9.33
N TYR A 254 -0.06 -18.73 8.27
CA TYR A 254 0.87 -19.85 8.13
C TYR A 254 1.78 -19.68 6.92
N LEU A 255 3.00 -20.19 7.04
CA LEU A 255 3.95 -20.40 5.94
C LEU A 255 3.98 -21.88 5.60
N TYR A 256 4.12 -22.17 4.32
CA TYR A 256 4.20 -23.53 3.79
C TYR A 256 5.59 -23.73 3.18
N PRO A 257 6.49 -24.47 3.84
CA PRO A 257 7.80 -24.79 3.29
C PRO A 257 7.68 -25.65 2.02
N GLY A 258 8.53 -25.40 1.03
CA GLY A 258 8.54 -26.18 -0.21
C GLY A 258 7.42 -25.86 -1.19
N THR A 259 6.76 -24.70 -1.08
CA THR A 259 5.99 -24.13 -2.20
C THR A 259 6.94 -23.78 -3.33
N ASP A 260 6.91 -24.51 -4.44
CA ASP A 260 7.62 -24.11 -5.66
C ASP A 260 7.06 -22.78 -6.17
N GLU A 261 7.94 -21.85 -6.52
CA GLU A 261 7.58 -20.52 -7.02
C GLU A 261 6.99 -20.54 -8.45
N GLU A 262 6.86 -21.71 -9.08
CA GLU A 262 6.43 -21.81 -10.47
C GLU A 262 4.92 -21.55 -10.64
N THR A 263 4.03 -22.12 -9.81
CA THR A 263 2.58 -21.92 -9.95
C THR A 263 1.84 -21.87 -8.60
N LEU A 264 0.78 -21.05 -8.47
CA LEU A 264 -0.10 -21.13 -7.28
C LEU A 264 -0.77 -22.52 -7.18
N LEU A 265 -0.95 -23.20 -8.31
CA LEU A 265 -1.62 -24.50 -8.38
C LEU A 265 -0.66 -25.69 -8.42
N SER A 266 0.67 -25.51 -8.31
CA SER A 266 1.53 -26.64 -7.97
C SER A 266 1.15 -27.08 -6.56
N ARG A 267 0.26 -28.08 -6.53
CA ARG A 267 -0.28 -28.70 -5.32
C ARG A 267 0.89 -28.93 -4.38
N ILE A 268 0.90 -28.24 -3.23
CA ILE A 268 1.95 -28.44 -2.24
C ILE A 268 1.91 -29.91 -1.87
N LYS A 269 3.04 -30.59 -2.06
CA LYS A 269 3.28 -31.99 -1.71
C LYS A 269 3.32 -32.23 -0.18
N SER A 270 3.04 -31.21 0.62
CA SER A 270 3.29 -31.16 2.06
C SER A 270 2.15 -30.45 2.79
N GLU A 271 1.47 -31.18 3.67
CA GLU A 271 0.53 -30.64 4.66
C GLU A 271 1.23 -29.90 5.81
N LYS A 272 2.58 -29.91 5.84
CA LYS A 272 3.35 -29.26 6.90
C LYS A 272 3.28 -27.74 6.72
N ARG A 273 2.75 -27.07 7.74
CA ARG A 273 2.64 -25.62 7.86
C ARG A 273 3.32 -25.11 9.12
N GLU A 274 3.83 -23.89 9.08
CA GLU A 274 4.51 -23.24 10.19
C GLU A 274 3.82 -21.91 10.51
N PRO A 275 3.60 -21.55 11.79
CA PRO A 275 3.03 -20.25 12.15
C PRO A 275 3.93 -19.11 11.68
N ASN A 276 3.35 -18.10 11.03
CA ASN A 276 4.07 -16.93 10.53
C ASN A 276 4.25 -15.85 11.61
N PHE A 277 4.62 -16.23 12.82
CA PHE A 277 4.85 -15.32 13.93
C PHE A 277 6.32 -15.36 14.32
N ARG A 278 6.86 -14.23 14.81
CA ARG A 278 8.17 -14.27 15.45
C ARG A 278 8.15 -15.21 16.66
N PRO A 279 9.19 -16.05 16.86
CA PRO A 279 9.18 -17.10 17.90
C PRO A 279 8.79 -16.61 19.29
N LEU A 280 9.38 -15.49 19.74
CA LEU A 280 9.08 -14.91 21.05
C LEU A 280 7.59 -14.57 21.23
N ILE A 281 6.94 -14.06 20.18
CA ILE A 281 5.52 -13.70 20.21
C ILE A 281 4.68 -14.96 20.24
N PHE A 282 5.01 -15.94 19.40
CA PHE A 282 4.32 -17.22 19.36
C PHE A 282 4.36 -17.94 20.71
N ASP A 283 5.53 -17.99 21.35
CA ASP A 283 5.70 -18.64 22.66
C ASP A 283 4.89 -17.93 23.74
N ASN A 284 4.88 -16.60 23.74
CA ASN A 284 4.06 -15.82 24.67
C ASN A 284 2.56 -16.05 24.44
N LEU A 285 2.09 -16.08 23.19
CA LEU A 285 0.70 -16.39 22.86
C LEU A 285 0.32 -17.81 23.33
N CYS A 286 1.18 -18.81 23.08
CA CYS A 286 0.94 -20.19 23.54
C CYS A 286 0.80 -20.26 25.07
N LYS A 287 1.67 -19.56 25.81
CA LYS A 287 1.62 -19.50 27.28
C LYS A 287 0.35 -18.80 27.78
N CYS A 288 -0.01 -17.66 27.18
CA CYS A 288 -1.19 -16.88 27.58
C CYS A 288 -2.50 -17.64 27.33
N TYR A 289 -2.65 -18.26 26.16
CA TYR A 289 -3.92 -18.88 25.74
C TYR A 289 -4.00 -20.37 26.05
N LYS A 290 -2.93 -20.98 26.59
CA LYS A 290 -2.83 -22.43 26.90
C LYS A 290 -3.25 -23.33 25.72
N LYS A 291 -3.02 -22.85 24.50
CA LYS A 291 -3.35 -23.53 23.23
C LYS A 291 -2.15 -23.45 22.30
N ASN A 292 -1.91 -24.51 21.54
CA ASN A 292 -0.89 -24.53 20.50
C ASN A 292 -1.55 -24.27 19.13
N PRO A 293 -1.32 -23.12 18.48
CA PRO A 293 -1.91 -22.79 17.18
C PRO A 293 -1.45 -23.69 16.01
N LYS A 294 -0.52 -24.63 16.25
CA LYS A 294 -0.09 -25.63 15.26
C LYS A 294 -1.14 -26.72 14.99
N GLN A 295 -2.15 -26.88 15.86
CA GLN A 295 -3.28 -27.81 15.69
C GLN A 295 -4.37 -27.16 14.83
#